data_AF-A0A7C6AHQ5-F1
#
_entry.id   AF-A0A7C6AHQ5-F1
#
_cell.length_a   1.000
_cell.length_b   1.000
_cell.length_c   1.000
_cell.angle_alpha   90.00
_cell.angle_beta   90.00
_cell.angle_gamma   90.00
#
_symmetry.space_group_name_H-M   'P 1'
#
loop_
_entity.id
_entity.type
_entity.pdbx_description
1 polymer ?
#
loop_
_entity_poly.entity_id
_entity_poly.type
_entity_poly.pdbx_seq_one_letter_code
_entity_poly.pdbx_strand_id
1 'polypeptide(L)'
;MSEDISLEDFKEALKEIRVINARRGFISHLTAYIIVNAFLLFINLWINPHYLWFPYPLVGWGIGIVFHYLAIRPSAIIEEAEKEIAYIEYHAKKRKKSMKQ
;
A
#
# COMPACT_ATOMS: atom_id res chain seq x y z
N MET A 1 7.53 36.40 1.99
CA MET A 1 8.36 35.64 2.94
C MET A 1 7.80 34.23 2.88
N SER A 2 8.44 33.32 2.14
CA SER A 2 7.97 31.94 2.09
C SER A 2 8.15 31.37 3.48
N GLU A 3 7.05 31.00 4.12
CA GLU A 3 7.04 30.35 5.43
C GLU A 3 7.84 29.04 5.29
N ASP A 4 9.04 29.03 5.85
CA ASP A 4 9.97 27.91 5.79
C ASP A 4 9.35 26.72 6.53
N ILE A 5 9.01 25.68 5.77
CA ILE A 5 8.40 24.46 6.29
C ILE A 5 9.36 23.82 7.28
N SER A 6 8.91 23.56 8.51
CA SER A 6 9.74 22.87 9.51
C SER A 6 10.04 21.43 9.09
N LEU A 7 11.14 20.86 9.58
CA LEU A 7 11.49 19.46 9.27
C LEU A 7 10.42 18.50 9.83
N GLU A 8 9.80 18.88 10.93
CA GLU A 8 8.71 18.16 11.58
C GLU A 8 7.47 18.13 10.68
N ASP A 9 7.04 19.28 10.14
CA ASP A 9 5.91 19.37 9.22
C ASP A 9 6.16 18.55 7.94
N PHE A 10 7.39 18.58 7.42
CA PHE A 10 7.77 17.78 6.26
C PHE A 10 7.68 16.27 6.53
N LYS A 11 8.17 15.80 7.69
CA LYS A 11 8.08 14.38 8.08
C LYS A 11 6.64 13.93 8.26
N GLU A 12 5.80 14.77 8.85
CA GLU A 12 4.39 14.47 9.04
C GLU A 12 3.68 14.35 7.69
N ALA A 13 3.89 15.30 6.78
CA ALA A 13 3.36 15.23 5.42
C ALA A 13 3.81 13.95 4.66
N LEU A 14 5.06 13.50 4.85
CA LEU A 14 5.54 12.24 4.27
C LEU A 14 4.78 11.01 4.81
N LYS A 15 4.52 10.95 6.12
CA LYS A 15 3.74 9.87 6.74
C LYS A 15 2.32 9.85 6.18
N GLU A 16 1.68 11.02 6.08
CA GLU A 16 0.34 11.15 5.51
C GLU A 16 0.28 10.68 4.05
N ILE A 17 1.22 11.13 3.21
CA ILE A 17 1.31 10.73 1.81
C ILE A 17 1.49 9.20 1.70
N ARG A 18 2.29 8.59 2.58
CA ARG A 18 2.49 7.13 2.58
C ARG A 18 1.20 6.38 2.89
N VAL A 19 0.42 6.84 3.86
CA VAL A 19 -0.89 6.26 4.19
C VAL A 19 -1.86 6.40 3.02
N ILE A 20 -1.91 7.58 2.38
CA ILE A 20 -2.76 7.82 1.20
C ILE A 20 -2.37 6.88 0.05
N ASN A 21 -1.08 6.75 -0.24
CA ASN A 21 -0.60 5.90 -1.32
C ASN A 21 -0.86 4.42 -1.06
N ALA A 22 -0.66 3.95 0.17
CA ALA A 22 -1.00 2.58 0.56
C ALA A 22 -2.49 2.28 0.36
N ARG A 23 -3.38 3.22 0.77
CA ARG A 23 -4.83 3.10 0.55
C ARG A 23 -5.19 3.09 -0.94
N ARG A 24 -4.59 3.97 -1.74
CA ARG A 24 -4.81 4.01 -3.21
C ARG A 24 -4.38 2.71 -3.88
N GLY A 25 -3.22 2.17 -3.51
CA GLY A 25 -2.73 0.88 -4.01
C GLY A 25 -3.69 -0.26 -3.69
N PHE A 26 -4.19 -0.31 -2.45
CA PHE A 26 -5.20 -1.29 -2.04
C PHE A 26 -6.51 -1.15 -2.82
N ILE A 27 -7.03 0.08 -3.00
CA ILE A 27 -8.24 0.32 -3.79
C ILE A 27 -8.06 -0.19 -5.22
N SER A 28 -6.92 0.08 -5.86
CA SER A 28 -6.64 -0.42 -7.21
C SER A 28 -6.68 -1.95 -7.27
N HIS A 29 -6.10 -2.64 -6.28
CA HIS A 29 -6.11 -4.10 -6.22
C HIS A 29 -7.51 -4.65 -5.96
N LEU A 30 -8.27 -4.01 -5.06
CA LEU A 30 -9.64 -4.39 -4.76
C LEU A 30 -10.55 -4.20 -5.98
N THR A 31 -10.40 -3.09 -6.71
CA THR A 31 -11.14 -2.84 -7.94
C THR A 31 -10.83 -3.90 -8.99
N ALA A 32 -9.55 -4.22 -9.21
CA ALA A 32 -9.16 -5.29 -10.13
C ALA A 32 -9.75 -6.64 -9.71
N TYR A 33 -9.70 -6.97 -8.42
CA TYR A 33 -10.28 -8.18 -7.87
C TYR A 33 -11.79 -8.28 -8.15
N ILE A 34 -12.54 -7.21 -7.92
CA ILE A 34 -13.99 -7.18 -8.16
C ILE A 34 -14.30 -7.35 -9.65
N ILE A 35 -13.63 -6.56 -10.52
CA ILE A 35 -13.89 -6.59 -11.97
C ILE A 35 -13.58 -7.96 -12.56
N VAL A 36 -12.40 -8.51 -12.24
CA VAL A 36 -11.98 -9.82 -12.75
C VAL A 36 -12.92 -10.91 -12.25
N ASN A 37 -13.26 -10.95 -10.97
CA ASN A 37 -14.14 -12.00 -10.45
C ASN A 37 -15.58 -11.88 -10.98
N ALA A 38 -16.11 -10.66 -11.17
CA ALA A 38 -17.41 -10.48 -11.82
C ALA A 38 -17.40 -11.00 -13.26
N PHE A 39 -16.30 -10.77 -13.99
CA PHE A 39 -16.12 -11.29 -15.34
C PHE A 39 -16.00 -12.82 -15.37
N LEU A 40 -15.23 -13.42 -14.46
CA LEU A 40 -15.10 -14.87 -14.35
C LEU A 40 -16.42 -15.54 -13.95
N LEU A 41 -17.17 -14.93 -13.02
CA LEU A 41 -18.53 -15.36 -12.68
C LEU A 41 -19.42 -15.37 -13.92
N PHE A 42 -19.42 -14.28 -14.68
CA PHE A 42 -20.20 -14.19 -15.92
C PHE A 42 -19.82 -15.28 -16.93
N ILE A 43 -18.52 -15.46 -17.22
CA ILE A 43 -18.03 -16.51 -18.12
C ILE A 43 -18.48 -17.90 -17.64
N ASN A 44 -18.35 -18.17 -16.35
CA ASN A 44 -18.67 -19.48 -15.82
C ASN A 44 -20.15 -19.81 -16.01
N LEU A 45 -21.04 -18.87 -15.65
CA LEU A 45 -22.48 -19.07 -15.78
C LEU A 45 -22.92 -19.13 -17.25
N TRP A 46 -22.23 -18.43 -18.15
CA TRP A 46 -22.52 -18.43 -19.58
C TRP A 46 -22.09 -19.73 -20.27
N ILE A 47 -20.87 -20.20 -19.99
CA ILE A 47 -20.29 -21.35 -20.70
C ILE A 47 -20.74 -22.69 -20.11
N ASN A 48 -20.73 -22.81 -18.78
CA ASN A 48 -21.08 -24.07 -18.11
C ASN A 48 -21.71 -23.80 -16.74
N PRO A 49 -23.02 -23.49 -16.68
CA PRO A 49 -23.71 -23.21 -15.43
C PRO A 49 -23.81 -24.44 -14.51
N HIS A 50 -23.61 -25.65 -15.03
CA HIS A 50 -23.68 -26.89 -14.25
C HIS A 50 -22.38 -27.18 -13.47
N TYR A 51 -21.27 -26.53 -13.83
CA TYR A 51 -19.99 -26.69 -13.16
C TYR A 51 -19.40 -25.32 -12.76
N LEU A 52 -19.50 -24.98 -11.49
CA LEU A 52 -19.04 -23.69 -10.96
C LEU A 52 -17.56 -23.74 -10.56
N TRP A 53 -16.69 -23.21 -11.41
CA TRP A 53 -15.26 -23.05 -11.15
C TRP A 53 -14.87 -21.64 -10.69
N PHE A 54 -15.71 -20.62 -10.89
CA PHE A 54 -15.43 -19.25 -10.43
C PHE A 54 -15.17 -19.11 -8.92
N PRO A 55 -15.68 -19.97 -8.01
CA PRO A 55 -15.39 -19.83 -6.58
C PRO A 55 -13.91 -20.06 -6.25
N TYR A 56 -13.18 -20.85 -7.05
CA TYR A 56 -11.76 -21.13 -6.80
C TYR A 56 -10.87 -19.87 -6.93
N PRO A 57 -10.88 -19.11 -8.05
CA PRO A 57 -10.13 -17.86 -8.12
C PRO A 57 -10.67 -16.80 -7.15
N LEU A 58 -11.99 -16.76 -6.91
CA LEU A 58 -12.60 -15.85 -5.93
C LEU A 58 -12.01 -16.04 -4.55
N VAL A 59 -12.04 -17.26 -4.00
CA VAL A 59 -11.51 -17.56 -2.67
C VAL A 59 -9.98 -17.46 -2.66
N GLY A 60 -9.31 -18.03 -3.67
CA GLY A 60 -7.85 -18.04 -3.74
C GLY A 60 -7.24 -16.64 -3.74
N TRP A 61 -7.77 -15.73 -4.56
CA TRP A 61 -7.30 -14.34 -4.59
C TRP A 61 -7.87 -13.50 -3.44
N GLY A 62 -9.08 -13.82 -2.99
CA GLY A 62 -9.75 -13.10 -1.90
C GLY A 62 -8.93 -13.13 -0.61
N ILE A 63 -8.23 -14.25 -0.34
CA ILE A 63 -7.29 -14.36 0.78
C ILE A 63 -6.17 -13.30 0.67
N GLY A 64 -5.61 -13.08 -0.52
CA GLY A 64 -4.57 -12.07 -0.75
C GLY A 64 -5.07 -10.64 -0.48
N ILE A 65 -6.31 -10.34 -0.85
CA ILE A 65 -6.95 -9.05 -0.55
C ILE A 65 -7.09 -8.83 0.96
N VAL A 66 -7.48 -9.87 1.71
CA VAL A 66 -7.58 -9.79 3.17
C VAL A 66 -6.22 -9.49 3.80
N PHE A 67 -5.16 -10.19 3.38
CA PHE A 67 -3.81 -9.91 3.87
C PHE A 67 -3.34 -8.51 3.51
N HIS A 68 -3.63 -8.03 2.30
CA HIS A 68 -3.26 -6.68 1.90
C HIS A 68 -4.00 -5.63 2.75
N TYR A 69 -5.29 -5.85 3.04
CA TYR A 69 -6.06 -4.99 3.94
C TYR A 69 -5.47 -4.92 5.35
N LEU A 70 -5.06 -6.06 5.90
CA LEU A 70 -4.41 -6.12 7.22
C LEU A 70 -3.03 -5.44 7.25
N ALA A 71 -2.34 -5.39 6.10
CA ALA A 71 -1.05 -4.72 5.95
C ALA A 71 -1.16 -3.19 5.88
N ILE A 72 -2.25 -2.64 5.33
CA ILE A 72 -2.42 -1.17 5.17
C ILE A 72 -2.90 -0.44 6.44
N ARG A 73 -2.69 -1.04 7.63
CA ARG A 73 -3.05 -0.40 8.89
C ARG A 73 -2.22 0.89 9.07
N PRO A 74 -2.84 2.03 9.44
CA PRO A 74 -2.12 3.29 9.59
C PRO A 74 -0.91 3.19 10.52
N SER A 75 -1.02 2.46 11.63
CA SER A 75 0.08 2.24 12.56
C SER A 75 1.27 1.52 11.93
N ALA A 76 1.03 0.48 11.14
CA ALA A 76 2.09 -0.27 10.46
C ALA A 76 2.80 0.60 9.40
N ILE A 77 2.03 1.39 8.64
CA ILE A 77 2.56 2.30 7.63
C ILE A 77 3.38 3.43 8.26
N ILE A 78 2.89 3.99 9.37
CA ILE A 78 3.58 5.06 10.10
C ILE A 78 4.89 4.53 10.71
N GLU A 79 4.87 3.34 11.32
CA GLU A 79 6.07 2.71 11.87
C GLU A 79 7.14 2.48 10.78
N GLU A 80 6.72 2.02 9.60
CA GLU A 80 7.62 1.86 8.45
C GLU A 80 8.18 3.20 7.95
N ALA A 81 7.34 4.24 7.87
CA ALA A 81 7.76 5.59 7.51
C ALA A 81 8.77 6.16 8.51
N GLU A 82 8.58 5.94 9.81
CA GLU A 82 9.49 6.38 10.87
C GLU A 82 10.85 5.69 10.78
N LYS A 83 10.87 4.37 10.54
CA LYS A 83 12.11 3.61 10.31
C LYS A 83 12.89 4.16 9.11
N GLU A 84 12.20 4.50 8.03
CA GLU A 84 12.81 5.07 6.83
C GLU A 84 13.36 6.47 7.09
N ILE A 85 12.59 7.34 7.75
CA ILE A 85 13.05 8.69 8.14
C ILE A 85 14.29 8.59 9.02
N ALA A 86 14.28 7.73 10.05
CA ALA A 86 15.42 7.52 10.94
C ALA A 86 16.67 7.00 10.19
N TYR A 87 16.47 6.09 9.23
CA TYR A 87 17.55 5.58 8.37
C TYR A 87 18.16 6.68 7.49
N ILE A 88 17.32 7.53 6.89
CA ILE A 88 17.75 8.68 6.07
C ILE A 88 18.56 9.65 6.92
N GLU A 89 18.09 10.01 8.12
CA GLU A 89 18.80 10.91 9.02
C GLU A 89 20.15 10.38 9.44
N TYR A 90 20.24 9.09 9.79
CA TYR A 90 21.49 8.44 10.17
C TYR A 90 22.53 8.56 9.04
N HIS A 91 22.13 8.26 7.80
CA HIS A 91 23.02 8.36 6.65
C HIS A 91 23.40 9.80 6.29
N ALA A 92 22.46 10.74 6.39
CA ALA A 92 22.73 12.16 6.17
C ALA A 92 23.75 12.70 7.18
N LYS A 93 23.59 12.37 8.47
CA LYS A 93 24.54 12.73 9.54
C LYS A 93 25.92 12.11 9.29
N LYS A 94 25.97 10.82 8.90
CA LYS A 94 27.23 10.12 8.58
C LYS A 94 27.98 10.77 7.43
N ARG A 95 27.30 11.11 6.33
CA ARG A 95 27.90 11.82 5.18
C ARG A 95 28.43 13.21 5.56
N LYS A 96 27.67 13.98 6.35
CA LYS A 96 28.11 15.30 6.80
C LYS A 96 29.36 15.24 7.68
N LYS A 97 29.50 14.18 8.49
CA LYS A 97 30.68 13.95 9.32
C LYS A 97 31.90 13.57 8.47
N SER A 98 31.74 12.74 7.44
CA SER A 98 32.86 12.34 6.57
C SER A 98 33.36 13.47 5.66
N MET A 99 32.52 14.46 5.34
CA MET A 99 32.93 15.63 4.53
C MET A 99 33.66 16.72 5.35
N LYS A 100 33.60 16.65 6.69
CA LYS A 100 34.26 17.59 7.60
C LYS A 100 35.63 17.12 8.09
N GLN A 101 35.99 15.87 7.79
CA GLN A 101 37.32 15.29 8.02
C GLN A 101 38.15 15.43 6.75
#